data_AF-A0A0G4GHX0-F1
#
_entry.id   AF-A0A0G4GHX0-F1
#
_cell.length_a   1.000
_cell.length_b   1.000
_cell.length_c   1.000
_cell.angle_alpha   90.00
_cell.angle_beta   90.00
_cell.angle_gamma   90.00
#
_symmetry.space_group_name_H-M   'P 1'
#
loop_
_entity.id
_entity.type
_entity.pdbx_description
1 polymer ?
#
loop_
_entity_poly.entity_id
_entity_poly.type
_entity_poly.pdbx_seq_one_letter_code
_entity_poly.pdbx_strand_id
1 'polypeptide(L)'
;HDLTHPIDAPSQAATDIAKSLSFDKVNVVTVENAPGFDPPPSTPSTAPAIIEHLPQFQRATELRIHSAVGGPAGRLLAERMPREVETVWFGAAVSTETRRGVLGTLGEGREVGTAELGHDCSHISLTQGGAFDGWESESFPSIRTILIYFSVPDDLKDAVAANLIRDGLSTLLKAGVRGLASVALDLPDYKYGDRQDKHGDLDDAIRQVFRDRSRVGDFIINTWDGVGPRFWYESVTATRTS
;
A
#
# COMPACT_ATOMS: atom_id res chain seq x y z
N HIS A 1 22.25 -33.54 13.38
CA HIS A 1 21.12 -33.11 12.52
C HIS A 1 21.27 -31.63 12.31
N ASP A 2 21.67 -31.25 11.11
CA ASP A 2 21.74 -29.85 10.70
C ASP A 2 20.29 -29.36 10.54
N LEU A 3 19.90 -28.35 11.31
CA LEU A 3 18.55 -27.79 11.30
C LEU A 3 18.36 -26.77 10.16
N THR A 4 19.37 -26.60 9.31
CA THR A 4 19.38 -25.60 8.23
C THR A 4 19.13 -26.27 6.88
N HIS A 5 17.90 -26.72 6.63
CA HIS A 5 17.50 -27.02 5.25
C HIS A 5 17.56 -25.71 4.43
N PRO A 6 18.14 -25.73 3.21
CA PRO A 6 18.18 -24.54 2.36
C PRO A 6 16.77 -24.03 2.09
N ILE A 7 16.56 -22.73 2.27
CA ILE A 7 15.26 -22.06 2.10
C ILE A 7 14.77 -22.12 0.63
N ASP A 8 15.72 -22.35 -0.26
CA ASP A 8 15.66 -22.45 -1.72
C ASP A 8 15.54 -23.90 -2.23
N ALA A 9 15.72 -24.91 -1.37
CA ALA A 9 15.60 -26.31 -1.74
C ALA A 9 14.81 -27.11 -0.67
N PRO A 10 13.47 -26.99 -0.65
CA PRO A 10 12.64 -27.72 0.30
C PRO A 10 12.78 -29.24 0.09
N SER A 11 12.75 -30.00 1.19
CA SER A 11 12.72 -31.45 1.11
C SER A 11 11.41 -31.96 0.50
N GLN A 12 11.42 -33.17 -0.07
CA GLN A 12 10.19 -33.77 -0.62
C GLN A 12 9.06 -33.81 0.42
N ALA A 13 9.38 -34.16 1.67
CA ALA A 13 8.40 -34.19 2.75
C ALA A 13 7.80 -32.81 3.04
N ALA A 14 8.61 -31.74 3.02
CA ALA A 14 8.11 -30.38 3.18
C ALA A 14 7.18 -30.00 2.01
N THR A 15 7.57 -30.33 0.78
CA THR A 15 6.76 -30.09 -0.42
C THR A 15 5.43 -30.85 -0.38
N ASP A 16 5.44 -32.11 0.05
CA ASP A 16 4.22 -32.93 0.16
C ASP A 16 3.28 -32.35 1.22
N ILE A 17 3.81 -31.91 2.37
CA ILE A 17 3.04 -31.21 3.39
C ILE A 17 2.44 -29.93 2.81
N ALA A 18 3.26 -29.06 2.19
CA ALA A 18 2.81 -27.79 1.64
C ALA A 18 1.67 -27.95 0.62
N LYS A 19 1.75 -28.97 -0.26
CA LYS A 19 0.69 -29.29 -1.23
C LYS A 19 -0.58 -29.84 -0.59
N SER A 20 -0.47 -30.48 0.57
CA SER A 20 -1.61 -31.07 1.28
C SER A 20 -2.41 -30.06 2.12
N LEU A 21 -1.89 -28.86 2.33
CA LEU A 21 -2.56 -27.81 3.11
C LEU A 21 -3.83 -27.32 2.39
N SER A 22 -4.83 -26.90 3.17
CA SER A 22 -5.99 -26.17 2.66
C SER A 22 -6.05 -24.77 3.27
N PHE A 23 -6.46 -23.80 2.46
CA PHE A 23 -6.57 -22.39 2.84
C PHE A 23 -8.00 -21.88 2.68
N ASP A 24 -8.99 -22.75 2.90
CA ASP A 24 -10.43 -22.49 2.73
C ASP A 24 -11.02 -21.49 3.74
N LYS A 25 -10.22 -21.06 4.72
CA LYS A 25 -10.59 -20.07 5.74
C LYS A 25 -9.58 -18.92 5.86
N VAL A 26 -8.57 -18.89 5.00
CA VAL A 26 -7.59 -17.80 5.01
C VAL A 26 -8.25 -16.56 4.43
N ASN A 27 -8.27 -15.49 5.21
CA ASN A 27 -8.74 -14.17 4.78
C ASN A 27 -7.58 -13.23 4.48
N VAL A 28 -6.46 -13.38 5.21
CA VAL A 28 -5.31 -12.45 5.15
C VAL A 28 -4.04 -13.24 4.94
N VAL A 29 -3.22 -12.79 3.99
CA VAL A 29 -1.87 -13.29 3.71
C VAL A 29 -0.87 -12.18 3.99
N THR A 30 0.12 -12.44 4.83
CA THR A 30 1.05 -11.40 5.31
C THR A 30 2.49 -11.81 5.13
N VAL A 31 3.31 -10.87 4.65
CA VAL A 31 4.77 -10.92 4.64
C VAL A 31 5.31 -9.84 5.56
N GLU A 32 5.84 -10.26 6.70
CA GLU A 32 6.30 -9.36 7.76
C GLU A 32 7.66 -9.81 8.29
N ASN A 33 8.40 -8.87 8.87
CA ASN A 33 9.57 -9.20 9.64
C ASN A 33 9.18 -9.93 10.93
N ALA A 34 9.99 -10.88 11.37
CA ALA A 34 9.83 -11.42 12.71
C ALA A 34 10.07 -10.33 13.78
N PRO A 35 9.49 -10.44 14.99
CA PRO A 35 9.78 -9.50 16.07
C PRO A 35 11.28 -9.38 16.35
N GLY A 36 11.80 -8.15 16.36
CA GLY A 36 13.23 -7.86 16.54
C GLY A 36 14.10 -8.10 15.32
N PHE A 37 13.51 -8.43 14.17
CA PHE A 37 14.21 -8.52 12.90
C PHE A 37 14.07 -7.22 12.10
N ASP A 38 15.07 -6.36 12.22
CA ASP A 38 15.16 -5.11 11.46
C ASP A 38 16.33 -5.22 10.46
N PRO A 39 16.10 -5.77 9.25
CA PRO A 39 17.15 -5.98 8.29
C PRO A 39 17.77 -4.64 7.88
N PRO A 40 19.11 -4.52 7.84
CA PRO A 40 19.78 -3.33 7.34
C PRO A 40 19.33 -2.97 5.92
N PRO A 41 19.43 -1.70 5.52
CA PRO A 41 19.26 -1.31 4.12
C PRO A 41 20.17 -2.17 3.21
N SER A 42 19.66 -2.53 2.03
CA SER A 42 20.34 -3.40 1.05
C SER A 42 20.48 -4.88 1.46
N THR A 43 19.83 -5.33 2.53
CA THR A 43 19.73 -6.76 2.84
C THR A 43 19.10 -7.48 1.64
N PRO A 44 19.75 -8.53 1.10
CA PRO A 44 19.20 -9.30 0.00
C PRO A 44 17.85 -9.90 0.40
N SER A 45 16.86 -9.75 -0.47
CA SER A 45 15.59 -10.43 -0.29
C SER A 45 15.66 -11.84 -0.86
N THR A 46 15.14 -12.80 -0.11
CA THR A 46 14.99 -14.19 -0.54
C THR A 46 13.53 -14.60 -0.43
N ALA A 47 13.08 -15.48 -1.33
CA ALA A 47 11.77 -16.08 -1.26
C ALA A 47 11.93 -17.58 -0.97
N PRO A 48 11.25 -18.12 0.06
CA PRO A 48 11.21 -19.55 0.28
C PRO A 48 10.57 -20.28 -0.92
N ALA A 49 11.32 -21.19 -1.53
CA ALA A 49 10.83 -21.97 -2.68
C ALA A 49 9.59 -22.81 -2.32
N ILE A 50 9.38 -23.09 -1.03
CA ILE A 50 8.18 -23.79 -0.54
C ILE A 50 6.87 -23.06 -0.87
N ILE A 51 6.88 -21.73 -1.04
CA ILE A 51 5.68 -20.94 -1.38
C ILE A 51 5.11 -21.38 -2.74
N GLU A 52 5.97 -21.79 -3.68
CA GLU A 52 5.55 -22.25 -5.02
C GLU A 52 4.69 -23.52 -4.99
N HIS A 53 4.78 -24.27 -3.89
CA HIS A 53 4.05 -25.51 -3.68
C HIS A 53 2.74 -25.33 -2.90
N LEU A 54 2.45 -24.11 -2.42
CA LEU A 54 1.20 -23.82 -1.73
C LEU A 54 0.00 -23.78 -2.70
N PRO A 55 -1.15 -24.34 -2.32
CA PRO A 55 -2.40 -24.14 -3.04
C PRO A 55 -2.83 -22.67 -3.11
N GLN A 56 -3.76 -22.37 -4.01
CA GLN A 56 -4.36 -21.03 -4.14
C GLN A 56 -5.16 -20.63 -2.88
N PHE A 57 -5.11 -19.36 -2.52
CA PHE A 57 -5.81 -18.78 -1.38
C PHE A 57 -7.23 -18.36 -1.76
N GLN A 58 -8.11 -19.32 -2.05
CA GLN A 58 -9.41 -19.08 -2.71
C GLN A 58 -10.30 -18.02 -2.06
N ARG A 59 -10.16 -17.76 -0.75
CA ARG A 59 -10.98 -16.80 0.00
C ARG A 59 -10.18 -15.65 0.61
N ALA A 60 -8.88 -15.59 0.34
CA ALA A 60 -8.06 -14.50 0.87
C ALA A 60 -8.48 -13.21 0.18
N THR A 61 -8.94 -12.26 0.97
CA THR A 61 -9.34 -10.93 0.51
C THR A 61 -8.19 -9.94 0.63
N GLU A 62 -7.18 -10.24 1.44
CA GLU A 62 -6.08 -9.32 1.73
C GLU A 62 -4.69 -9.92 1.50
N LEU A 63 -3.83 -9.13 0.86
CA LEU A 63 -2.39 -9.36 0.77
C LEU A 63 -1.64 -8.19 1.42
N ARG A 64 -0.85 -8.46 2.44
CA ARG A 64 -0.10 -7.44 3.20
C ARG A 64 1.40 -7.69 3.13
N ILE A 65 2.17 -6.71 2.67
CA ILE A 65 3.63 -6.75 2.57
C ILE A 65 4.19 -5.63 3.43
N HIS A 66 4.74 -5.95 4.59
CA HIS A 66 5.29 -4.97 5.53
C HIS A 66 6.83 -4.93 5.53
N SER A 67 7.47 -5.97 5.00
CA SER A 67 8.92 -6.11 5.02
C SER A 67 9.58 -5.47 3.80
N ALA A 68 10.63 -4.65 4.02
CA ALA A 68 11.51 -4.13 2.97
C ALA A 68 12.20 -5.25 2.17
N VAL A 69 12.42 -6.40 2.80
CA VAL A 69 13.02 -7.59 2.18
C VAL A 69 11.97 -8.65 1.83
N GLY A 70 10.69 -8.30 1.89
CA GLY A 70 9.58 -9.23 1.64
C GLY A 70 9.16 -9.33 0.17
N GLY A 71 9.76 -8.57 -0.74
CA GLY A 71 9.26 -8.41 -2.11
C GLY A 71 9.11 -9.70 -2.91
N PRO A 72 10.20 -10.44 -3.17
CA PRO A 72 10.18 -11.80 -3.72
C PRO A 72 9.12 -12.73 -3.12
N ALA A 73 9.01 -12.84 -1.79
CA ALA A 73 7.98 -13.66 -1.16
C ALA A 73 6.56 -13.12 -1.43
N GLY A 74 6.38 -11.80 -1.37
CA GLY A 74 5.12 -11.13 -1.70
C GLY A 74 4.67 -11.37 -3.13
N ARG A 75 5.59 -11.42 -4.09
CA ARG A 75 5.29 -11.77 -5.49
C ARG A 75 4.77 -13.20 -5.61
N LEU A 76 5.48 -14.17 -5.02
CA LEU A 76 5.03 -15.57 -5.06
C LEU A 76 3.65 -15.75 -4.40
N LEU A 77 3.37 -15.02 -3.31
CA LEU A 77 2.06 -15.06 -2.65
C LEU A 77 0.98 -14.35 -3.47
N ALA A 78 1.30 -13.29 -4.20
CA ALA A 78 0.39 -12.63 -5.13
C ALA A 78 -0.11 -13.58 -6.23
N GLU A 79 0.73 -14.50 -6.73
CA GLU A 79 0.31 -15.51 -7.71
C GLU A 79 -0.77 -16.45 -7.17
N ARG A 80 -0.82 -16.60 -5.84
CA ARG A 80 -1.76 -17.47 -5.11
C ARG A 80 -3.02 -16.75 -4.67
N MET A 81 -3.10 -15.43 -4.85
CA MET A 81 -4.29 -14.66 -4.54
C MET A 81 -5.40 -14.93 -5.55
N PRO A 82 -6.68 -14.88 -5.13
CA PRO A 82 -7.82 -15.07 -6.01
C PRO A 82 -7.92 -13.93 -7.02
N ARG A 83 -8.92 -14.01 -7.91
CA ARG A 83 -9.12 -13.02 -8.97
C ARG A 83 -9.50 -11.64 -8.42
N GLU A 84 -10.34 -11.62 -7.40
CA GLU A 84 -10.80 -10.41 -6.73
C GLU A 84 -10.09 -10.34 -5.38
N VAL A 85 -9.27 -9.32 -5.19
CA VAL A 85 -8.58 -9.02 -3.94
C VAL A 85 -9.19 -7.74 -3.40
N GLU A 86 -9.67 -7.77 -2.16
CA GLU A 86 -10.27 -6.59 -1.53
C GLU A 86 -9.20 -5.54 -1.26
N THR A 87 -8.11 -5.95 -0.61
CA THR A 87 -7.04 -5.02 -0.21
C THR A 87 -5.66 -5.58 -0.50
N VAL A 88 -4.80 -4.74 -1.08
CA VAL A 88 -3.35 -5.00 -1.17
C VAL A 88 -2.64 -3.90 -0.41
N TRP A 89 -1.90 -4.27 0.63
CA TRP A 89 -1.29 -3.32 1.54
C TRP A 89 0.24 -3.41 1.50
N PHE A 90 0.88 -2.27 1.28
CA PHE A 90 2.33 -2.09 1.34
C PHE A 90 2.71 -1.23 2.57
N GLY A 91 3.57 -1.76 3.45
CA GLY A 91 4.14 -0.99 4.54
C GLY A 91 5.10 0.10 4.04
N ALA A 92 5.39 1.11 4.88
CA ALA A 92 6.23 2.24 4.50
C ALA A 92 7.66 1.86 4.09
N ALA A 93 8.15 0.72 4.58
CA ALA A 93 9.48 0.21 4.25
C ALA A 93 9.55 -0.48 2.87
N VAL A 94 8.42 -0.72 2.21
CA VAL A 94 8.37 -1.38 0.90
C VAL A 94 8.72 -0.39 -0.21
N SER A 95 9.71 -0.75 -1.04
CA SER A 95 10.10 0.11 -2.17
C SER A 95 9.07 0.12 -3.30
N THR A 96 9.12 1.18 -4.11
CA THR A 96 8.30 1.30 -5.33
C THR A 96 8.48 0.11 -6.26
N GLU A 97 9.70 -0.39 -6.46
CA GLU A 97 10.00 -1.54 -7.33
C GLU A 97 9.40 -2.84 -6.78
N THR A 98 9.40 -2.99 -5.46
CA THR A 98 8.77 -4.12 -4.80
C THR A 98 7.26 -4.08 -5.00
N ARG A 99 6.64 -2.93 -4.73
CA ARG A 99 5.21 -2.70 -4.97
C ARG A 99 4.83 -3.00 -6.43
N ARG A 100 5.56 -2.42 -7.38
CA ARG A 100 5.36 -2.66 -8.83
C ARG A 100 5.46 -4.14 -9.17
N GLY A 101 6.44 -4.84 -8.60
CA GLY A 101 6.61 -6.27 -8.81
C GLY A 101 5.43 -7.09 -8.30
N VAL A 102 4.94 -6.80 -7.10
CA VAL A 102 3.76 -7.49 -6.52
C VAL A 102 2.51 -7.23 -7.35
N LEU A 103 2.24 -5.97 -7.71
CA LEU A 103 1.11 -5.60 -8.57
C LEU A 103 1.22 -6.24 -9.96
N GLY A 104 2.41 -6.25 -10.56
CA GLY A 104 2.65 -6.92 -11.83
C GLY A 104 2.39 -8.42 -11.77
N THR A 105 2.69 -9.07 -10.64
CA THR A 105 2.42 -10.49 -10.44
C THR A 105 0.94 -10.79 -10.19
N LEU A 106 0.19 -9.89 -9.56
CA LEU A 106 -1.28 -9.98 -9.52
C LEU A 106 -1.85 -9.96 -10.94
N GLY A 107 -1.28 -9.13 -11.81
CA GLY A 107 -1.55 -9.18 -13.24
C GLY A 107 -2.87 -8.51 -13.65
N GLU A 108 -2.99 -8.21 -14.95
CA GLU A 108 -4.15 -7.54 -15.55
C GLU A 108 -5.49 -8.28 -15.42
N GLY A 109 -5.45 -9.60 -15.17
CA GLY A 109 -6.66 -10.42 -15.01
C GLY A 109 -7.35 -10.27 -13.66
N ARG A 110 -6.71 -9.59 -12.70
CA ARG A 110 -7.19 -9.42 -11.33
C ARG A 110 -7.75 -8.02 -11.07
N GLU A 111 -8.59 -7.93 -10.04
CA GLU A 111 -9.17 -6.70 -9.54
C GLU A 111 -8.77 -6.50 -8.08
N VAL A 112 -8.37 -5.27 -7.75
CA VAL A 112 -8.00 -4.83 -6.41
C VAL A 112 -8.97 -3.73 -5.99
N GLY A 113 -9.69 -3.95 -4.89
CA GLY A 113 -10.59 -2.96 -4.32
C GLY A 113 -9.82 -1.72 -3.84
N THR A 114 -8.88 -1.92 -2.93
CA THR A 114 -8.04 -0.87 -2.36
C THR A 114 -6.58 -1.28 -2.38
N ALA A 115 -5.72 -0.42 -2.90
CA ALA A 115 -4.28 -0.54 -2.71
C ALA A 115 -3.83 0.48 -1.67
N GLU A 116 -3.30 -0.01 -0.55
CA GLU A 116 -2.90 0.80 0.59
C GLU A 116 -1.38 0.91 0.66
N LEU A 117 -0.91 2.09 1.04
CA LEU A 117 0.50 2.39 1.20
C LEU A 117 0.73 3.16 2.51
N GLY A 118 1.51 2.57 3.42
CA GLY A 118 1.64 3.03 4.81
C GLY A 118 0.56 2.44 5.73
N HIS A 119 0.44 2.91 6.98
CA HIS A 119 -0.60 2.52 7.96
C HIS A 119 -0.57 3.45 9.18
N ASP A 120 -1.60 3.39 10.03
CA ASP A 120 -1.70 4.06 11.34
C ASP A 120 -0.44 3.97 12.22
N CYS A 121 0.35 2.91 12.07
CA CYS A 121 1.60 2.71 12.82
C CYS A 121 2.88 2.85 11.98
N SER A 122 2.76 3.08 10.66
CA SER A 122 3.89 3.13 9.72
C SER A 122 3.55 4.06 8.54
N HIS A 123 3.55 5.36 8.81
CA HIS A 123 3.35 6.40 7.81
C HIS A 123 4.56 6.55 6.88
N ILE A 124 4.33 6.99 5.64
CA ILE A 124 5.40 7.32 4.71
C ILE A 124 5.76 8.79 4.84
N SER A 125 7.04 9.10 4.99
CA SER A 125 7.45 10.50 4.96
C SER A 125 7.12 11.12 3.61
N LEU A 126 6.41 12.25 3.61
CA LEU A 126 6.03 12.98 2.40
C LEU A 126 7.24 13.36 1.53
N THR A 127 8.42 13.51 2.14
CA THR A 127 9.66 13.88 1.44
C THR A 127 10.47 12.69 0.95
N GLN A 128 10.11 11.46 1.32
CA GLN A 128 10.84 10.25 0.91
C GLN A 128 10.66 9.93 -0.59
N GLY A 129 9.66 10.52 -1.24
CA GLY A 129 9.33 10.28 -2.65
C GLY A 129 8.73 8.89 -2.90
N GLY A 130 8.31 8.62 -4.13
CA GLY A 130 7.83 7.29 -4.54
C GLY A 130 6.40 6.93 -4.11
N ALA A 131 5.78 7.65 -3.18
CA ALA A 131 4.43 7.35 -2.71
C ALA A 131 3.37 7.46 -3.82
N PHE A 132 3.51 8.46 -4.70
CA PHE A 132 2.59 8.72 -5.82
C PHE A 132 2.99 8.02 -7.12
N ASP A 133 4.14 7.34 -7.17
CA ASP A 133 4.72 6.79 -8.40
C ASP A 133 4.45 5.28 -8.55
N GLY A 134 4.53 4.73 -9.76
CA GLY A 134 4.56 3.28 -9.95
C GLY A 134 3.27 2.55 -9.60
N TRP A 135 2.15 3.22 -9.80
CA TRP A 135 0.80 2.65 -9.74
C TRP A 135 0.27 2.32 -11.13
N GLU A 136 0.97 2.78 -12.17
CA GLU A 136 0.63 2.64 -13.57
C GLU A 136 1.42 1.50 -14.24
N SER A 137 0.68 0.57 -14.84
CA SER A 137 1.19 -0.37 -15.84
C SER A 137 0.03 -1.09 -16.50
N GLU A 138 0.16 -1.41 -17.78
CA GLU A 138 -0.80 -2.28 -18.49
C GLU A 138 -0.85 -3.69 -17.87
N SER A 139 0.26 -4.16 -17.27
CA SER A 139 0.32 -5.48 -16.63
C SER A 139 -0.25 -5.50 -15.21
N PHE A 140 -0.69 -4.37 -14.66
CA PHE A 140 -1.22 -4.30 -13.30
C PHE A 140 -2.71 -4.67 -13.24
N PRO A 141 -3.18 -5.13 -12.07
CA PRO A 141 -4.61 -5.32 -11.85
C PRO A 141 -5.38 -4.02 -12.02
N SER A 142 -6.69 -4.14 -12.20
CA SER A 142 -7.59 -3.00 -12.06
C SER A 142 -7.64 -2.58 -10.58
N ILE A 143 -7.22 -1.37 -10.23
CA ILE A 143 -7.21 -0.85 -8.86
C ILE A 143 -8.31 0.20 -8.74
N ARG A 144 -9.30 -0.03 -7.88
CA ARG A 144 -10.43 0.90 -7.72
C ARG A 144 -10.08 2.09 -6.83
N THR A 145 -9.40 1.85 -5.71
CA THR A 145 -9.03 2.89 -4.74
C THR A 145 -7.55 2.80 -4.41
N ILE A 146 -6.88 3.95 -4.30
CA ILE A 146 -5.55 4.06 -3.70
C ILE A 146 -5.67 4.85 -2.41
N LEU A 147 -5.13 4.31 -1.31
CA LEU A 147 -5.08 4.98 -0.01
C LEU A 147 -3.62 5.11 0.44
N ILE A 148 -3.20 6.32 0.79
CA ILE A 148 -1.82 6.61 1.18
C ILE A 148 -1.81 7.29 2.55
N TYR A 149 -1.03 6.74 3.47
CA TYR A 149 -0.82 7.28 4.81
C TYR A 149 0.53 8.00 4.85
N PHE A 150 0.50 9.33 4.98
CA PHE A 150 1.71 10.15 5.02
C PHE A 150 2.14 10.50 6.44
N SER A 151 3.38 10.93 6.60
CA SER A 151 3.84 11.71 7.73
C SER A 151 4.49 12.97 7.17
N VAL A 152 4.24 14.10 7.83
CA VAL A 152 4.83 15.37 7.47
C VAL A 152 6.00 15.61 8.42
N PRO A 153 7.24 15.72 7.94
CA PRO A 153 8.38 16.03 8.79
C PRO A 153 8.17 17.36 9.55
N ASP A 154 8.55 17.41 10.83
CA ASP A 154 8.34 18.58 11.70
C ASP A 154 9.00 19.86 11.18
N ASP A 155 10.05 19.73 10.36
CA ASP A 155 10.80 20.84 9.76
C ASP A 155 10.25 21.26 8.39
N LEU A 156 9.27 20.53 7.84
CA LEU A 156 8.66 20.83 6.56
C LEU A 156 7.56 21.87 6.74
N LYS A 157 7.72 23.03 6.10
CA LYS A 157 6.68 24.07 6.09
C LYS A 157 5.39 23.55 5.48
N ASP A 158 4.26 23.86 6.11
CA ASP A 158 2.92 23.43 5.68
C ASP A 158 2.59 23.78 4.22
N ALA A 159 2.90 25.00 3.79
CA ALA A 159 2.71 25.41 2.40
C ALA A 159 3.54 24.57 1.42
N VAL A 160 4.73 24.10 1.82
CA VAL A 160 5.56 23.22 0.99
C VAL A 160 4.94 21.82 0.96
N ALA A 161 4.52 21.28 2.12
CA ALA A 161 3.83 20.01 2.21
C ALA A 161 2.55 19.96 1.34
N ALA A 162 1.70 20.98 1.44
CA ALA A 162 0.48 21.11 0.63
C ALA A 162 0.77 21.13 -0.88
N ASN A 163 1.83 21.83 -1.32
CA ASN A 163 2.23 21.83 -2.73
C ASN A 163 2.75 20.46 -3.18
N LEU A 164 3.55 19.77 -2.35
CA LEU A 164 4.01 18.40 -2.66
C LEU A 164 2.84 17.43 -2.82
N ILE A 165 1.84 17.52 -1.92
CA ILE A 165 0.62 16.72 -1.99
C ILE A 165 -0.15 17.03 -3.28
N ARG A 166 -0.34 18.31 -3.63
CA ARG A 166 -1.00 18.70 -4.88
C ARG A 166 -0.28 18.15 -6.09
N ASP A 167 1.03 18.35 -6.18
CA ASP A 167 1.79 18.00 -7.37
C ASP A 167 1.89 16.46 -7.52
N GLY A 168 2.07 15.74 -6.42
CA GLY A 168 2.05 14.28 -6.37
C GLY A 168 0.69 13.69 -6.72
N LEU A 169 -0.39 14.16 -6.09
CA LEU A 169 -1.76 13.72 -6.39
C LEU A 169 -2.14 14.02 -7.84
N SER A 170 -1.81 15.21 -8.36
CA SER A 170 -2.03 15.58 -9.76
C SER A 170 -1.31 14.64 -10.72
N THR A 171 -0.09 14.21 -10.38
CA THR A 171 0.68 13.24 -11.16
C THR A 171 0.00 11.87 -11.15
N LEU A 172 -0.34 11.36 -9.96
CA LEU A 172 -1.02 10.07 -9.80
C LEU A 172 -2.34 9.99 -10.58
N LEU A 173 -3.19 11.02 -10.47
CA LEU A 173 -4.48 11.06 -11.16
C LEU A 173 -4.34 11.09 -12.69
N LYS A 174 -3.23 11.63 -13.20
CA LYS A 174 -2.91 11.66 -14.65
C LYS A 174 -2.17 10.42 -15.14
N ALA A 175 -1.66 9.58 -14.24
CA ALA A 175 -0.85 8.42 -14.59
C ALA A 175 -1.65 7.32 -15.32
N GLY A 176 -2.98 7.38 -15.30
CA GLY A 176 -3.83 6.42 -16.01
C GLY A 176 -3.95 5.07 -15.31
N VAL A 177 -3.98 5.05 -13.98
CA VAL A 177 -4.20 3.82 -13.21
C VAL A 177 -5.52 3.16 -13.64
N ARG A 178 -5.41 1.90 -14.09
CA ARG A 178 -6.54 1.13 -14.60
C ARG A 178 -7.57 0.89 -13.50
N GLY A 179 -8.83 1.20 -13.78
CA GLY A 179 -9.95 1.02 -12.83
C GLY A 179 -10.07 2.09 -11.75
N LEU A 180 -9.15 3.06 -11.69
CA LEU A 180 -9.10 4.03 -10.60
C LEU A 180 -10.35 4.89 -10.54
N ALA A 181 -11.06 4.78 -9.42
CA ALA A 181 -12.25 5.56 -9.11
C ALA A 181 -12.00 6.57 -7.98
N SER A 182 -11.09 6.27 -7.06
CA SER A 182 -10.81 7.12 -5.92
C SER A 182 -9.34 7.10 -5.48
N VAL A 183 -8.84 8.23 -4.99
CA VAL A 183 -7.59 8.32 -4.22
C VAL A 183 -7.91 9.01 -2.90
N ALA A 184 -7.45 8.46 -1.79
CA ALA A 184 -7.57 9.07 -0.47
C ALA A 184 -6.18 9.21 0.15
N LEU A 185 -5.94 10.35 0.78
CA LEU A 185 -4.71 10.66 1.50
C LEU A 185 -5.07 10.86 2.97
N ASP A 186 -4.49 10.02 3.82
CA ASP A 186 -4.54 10.17 5.26
C ASP A 186 -3.27 10.92 5.69
N LEU A 187 -3.48 12.09 6.29
CA LEU A 187 -2.42 12.85 6.93
C LEU A 187 -2.66 12.74 8.42
N PRO A 188 -1.63 12.48 9.24
CA PRO A 188 -1.78 12.20 10.64
C PRO A 188 -2.38 13.42 11.32
N ASP A 189 -3.68 13.35 11.57
CA ASP A 189 -4.32 14.18 12.57
C ASP A 189 -3.85 13.66 13.93
N TYR A 190 -3.54 14.59 14.82
CA TYR A 190 -2.68 14.41 15.96
C TYR A 190 -2.99 13.14 16.78
N LYS A 191 -1.93 12.44 17.21
CA LYS A 191 -1.98 11.29 18.12
C LYS A 191 -3.00 11.51 19.24
N TYR A 192 -3.85 10.51 19.50
CA TYR A 192 -4.69 10.42 20.71
C TYR A 192 -3.91 10.88 21.95
N GLY A 193 -4.09 12.13 22.40
CA GLY A 193 -3.41 12.61 23.61
C GLY A 193 -3.30 14.12 23.79
N ASP A 194 -3.00 14.91 22.75
CA ASP A 194 -2.73 16.35 22.90
C ASP A 194 -3.51 17.16 21.85
N ARG A 195 -4.81 17.35 22.14
CA ARG A 195 -5.66 18.28 21.38
C ARG A 195 -5.27 19.71 21.74
N GLN A 196 -4.34 20.32 21.00
CA GLN A 196 -4.45 21.75 20.65
C GLN A 196 -3.33 22.17 19.68
N ASP A 197 -3.77 22.57 18.48
CA ASP A 197 -3.25 23.72 17.71
C ASP A 197 -2.07 23.54 16.74
N LYS A 198 -1.58 22.33 16.44
CA LYS A 198 -0.43 22.19 15.50
C LYS A 198 -0.74 21.93 14.02
N HIS A 199 -1.97 21.54 13.63
CA HIS A 199 -2.25 21.17 12.23
C HIS A 199 -3.33 21.99 11.52
N GLY A 200 -3.91 23.00 12.18
CA GLY A 200 -4.80 23.96 11.50
C GLY A 200 -4.10 24.62 10.31
N ASP A 201 -2.80 24.91 10.44
CA ASP A 201 -2.00 25.55 9.40
C ASP A 201 -1.76 24.64 8.17
N LEU A 202 -1.60 23.32 8.37
CA LEU A 202 -1.46 22.36 7.26
C LEU A 202 -2.78 22.16 6.53
N ASP A 203 -3.87 21.95 7.25
CA ASP A 203 -5.19 21.81 6.64
C ASP A 203 -5.57 23.07 5.87
N ASP A 204 -5.29 24.25 6.44
CA ASP A 204 -5.50 25.53 5.77
C ASP A 204 -4.61 25.69 4.54
N ALA A 205 -3.34 25.28 4.60
CA ALA A 205 -2.46 25.27 3.44
C ALA A 205 -2.97 24.31 2.34
N ILE A 206 -3.45 23.13 2.70
CA ILE A 206 -4.05 22.16 1.78
C ILE A 206 -5.29 22.75 1.12
N ARG A 207 -6.20 23.38 1.88
CA ARG A 207 -7.38 24.08 1.33
C ARG A 207 -7.01 25.24 0.42
N GLN A 208 -5.97 26.01 0.75
CA GLN A 208 -5.50 27.10 -0.11
C GLN A 208 -5.02 26.58 -1.46
N VAL A 209 -4.38 25.40 -1.47
CA VAL A 209 -3.82 24.78 -2.67
C VAL A 209 -4.90 24.02 -3.46
N PHE A 210 -5.80 23.31 -2.78
CA PHE A 210 -6.98 22.65 -3.33
C PHE A 210 -8.22 23.48 -3.01
N ARG A 211 -8.44 24.55 -3.78
CA ARG A 211 -9.70 25.29 -3.69
C ARG A 211 -10.88 24.32 -3.82
N ASP A 212 -11.93 24.51 -3.02
CA ASP A 212 -13.07 23.60 -2.97
C ASP A 212 -13.49 23.08 -4.35
N ARG A 213 -13.49 21.75 -4.50
CA ARG A 213 -13.85 21.02 -5.73
C ARG A 213 -12.91 21.31 -6.91
N SER A 214 -11.64 21.50 -6.62
CA SER A 214 -10.58 21.51 -7.65
C SER A 214 -10.67 20.25 -8.50
N ARG A 215 -10.47 20.38 -9.81
CA ARG A 215 -10.53 19.26 -10.75
C ARG A 215 -9.14 18.92 -11.27
N VAL A 216 -8.87 17.62 -11.39
CA VAL A 216 -7.72 17.09 -12.12
C VAL A 216 -8.23 16.04 -13.07
N GLY A 217 -8.31 16.39 -14.36
CA GLY A 217 -8.97 15.56 -15.36
C GLY A 217 -10.43 15.29 -14.96
N ASP A 218 -10.77 14.00 -14.87
CA ASP A 218 -12.11 13.55 -14.51
C ASP A 218 -12.32 13.40 -12.99
N PHE A 219 -11.35 13.82 -12.17
CA PHE A 219 -11.47 13.71 -10.71
C PHE A 219 -11.85 15.05 -10.08
N ILE A 220 -12.74 15.00 -9.11
CA ILE A 220 -13.03 16.09 -8.17
C ILE A 220 -12.23 15.84 -6.90
N ILE A 221 -11.49 16.85 -6.46
CA ILE A 221 -10.74 16.84 -5.21
C ILE A 221 -11.58 17.50 -4.12
N ASN A 222 -11.75 16.82 -3.00
CA ASN A 222 -12.40 17.31 -1.80
C ASN A 222 -11.42 17.26 -0.63
N THR A 223 -11.39 18.32 0.15
CA THR A 223 -10.72 18.40 1.46
C THR A 223 -11.78 18.31 2.54
N TRP A 224 -11.57 17.51 3.58
CA TRP A 224 -12.57 17.32 4.64
C TRP A 224 -12.21 18.07 5.93
N ASP A 225 -13.24 18.50 6.66
CA ASP A 225 -13.12 19.29 7.89
C ASP A 225 -13.40 18.46 9.17
N GLY A 226 -13.44 17.12 9.07
CA GLY A 226 -13.74 16.28 10.22
C GLY A 226 -13.98 14.81 9.92
N VAL A 227 -14.32 14.08 10.99
CA VAL A 227 -14.51 12.61 11.02
C VAL A 227 -15.50 12.17 9.94
N GLY A 228 -14.98 11.52 8.89
CA GLY A 228 -15.80 10.91 7.87
C GLY A 228 -16.75 9.84 8.44
N PRO A 229 -17.81 9.45 7.70
CA PRO A 229 -18.81 8.49 8.17
C PRO A 229 -18.27 7.07 8.41
N ARG A 230 -16.99 6.82 8.13
CA ARG A 230 -16.27 5.60 8.49
C ARG A 230 -14.94 6.05 9.09
N PHE A 231 -14.83 5.99 10.43
CA PHE A 231 -13.64 5.94 11.33
C PHE A 231 -12.21 6.36 10.86
N TRP A 232 -12.05 7.09 9.76
CA TRP A 232 -10.77 7.42 9.12
C TRP A 232 -10.69 8.95 8.94
N TYR A 233 -9.52 9.51 9.23
CA TYR A 233 -9.22 10.93 9.11
C TYR A 233 -8.68 11.20 7.70
N GLU A 234 -9.53 11.06 6.68
CA GLU A 234 -9.14 11.35 5.30
C GLU A 234 -9.05 12.87 5.07
N SER A 235 -7.85 13.43 4.98
CA SER A 235 -7.66 14.88 4.81
C SER A 235 -7.93 15.32 3.36
N VAL A 236 -7.59 14.48 2.38
CA VAL A 236 -7.78 14.78 0.95
C VAL A 236 -8.32 13.55 0.22
N THR A 237 -9.39 13.73 -0.55
CA THR A 237 -9.97 12.69 -1.41
C THR A 237 -10.11 13.20 -2.83
N ALA A 238 -9.85 12.34 -3.82
CA ALA A 238 -10.09 12.61 -5.23
C ALA A 238 -10.99 11.51 -5.80
N THR A 239 -12.18 11.85 -6.27
CA THR A 239 -13.15 10.88 -6.80
C THR A 239 -13.47 11.16 -8.26
N ARG A 240 -13.46 10.13 -9.10
CA ARG A 240 -13.79 10.24 -10.51
C ARG A 240 -15.26 10.60 -10.69
N THR A 241 -15.55 11.60 -11.53
CA THR A 241 -16.91 11.95 -11.93
C THR A 241 -17.41 10.94 -12.96
N SER A 242 -18.55 10.31 -12.66
CA SER A 242 -19.28 9.43 -13.58
C SER A 242 -19.80 10.16 -14.80
#